data_AF-A0ABD7HAL0-F1
#
_entry.id   AF-A0ABD7HAL0-F1
#
_cell.length_a   1.000
_cell.length_b   1.000
_cell.length_c   1.000
_cell.angle_alpha   90.00
_cell.angle_beta   90.00
_cell.angle_gamma   90.00
#
_symmetry.space_group_name_H-M   'P 1'
#
loop_
_entity.id
_entity.type
_entity.pdbx_description
1 polymer ?
#
loop_
_entity_poly.entity_id
_entity_poly.type
_entity_poly.pdbx_seq_one_letter_code
_entity_poly.pdbx_strand_id
1 'polypeptide(L)'
;NGGGGGAGGAGGKGGDGGAQAGDGGAGGAGGKGGNGGNGATGATGLNGLGAGADGTDGGKGGNGGAGGGGGAGGQGGKALAATHQDGSMGAGGAGGNGGAGGMGGDGGNGAKGTFDNGGDGVGGNGGNGGSRGIGGAGGIGGAGSTAGADGARGATPTSGGNGGTGGNGANATVAGGAGGAGGKGGNG
;
A
#
# COMPACT_ATOMS: atom_id res chain seq x y z
N ASN A 1 -2.60 -5.94 -2.83
CA ASN A 1 -1.37 -5.30 -2.33
C ASN A 1 -0.68 -4.56 -3.46
N GLY A 2 0.08 -3.53 -3.14
CA GLY A 2 0.95 -2.86 -4.10
C GLY A 2 2.19 -3.69 -4.40
N GLY A 3 2.67 -3.64 -5.63
CA GLY A 3 3.92 -4.29 -6.05
C GLY A 3 5.14 -3.59 -5.45
N GLY A 4 6.23 -4.32 -5.20
CA GLY A 4 7.49 -3.73 -4.79
C GLY A 4 8.12 -2.88 -5.90
N GLY A 5 8.87 -1.86 -5.51
CA GLY A 5 9.68 -1.06 -6.43
C GLY A 5 10.91 -1.83 -6.90
N GLY A 6 11.32 -1.60 -8.15
CA GLY A 6 12.55 -2.18 -8.70
C GLY A 6 13.81 -1.61 -8.06
N ALA A 7 14.87 -2.41 -7.93
CA ALA A 7 16.16 -1.91 -7.46
C ALA A 7 16.79 -0.94 -8.47
N GLY A 8 17.53 0.05 -7.96
CA GLY A 8 18.36 0.93 -8.78
C GLY A 8 19.58 0.19 -9.33
N GLY A 9 19.95 0.48 -10.58
CA GLY A 9 21.13 -0.10 -11.20
C GLY A 9 22.44 0.36 -10.56
N ALA A 10 23.46 -0.48 -10.52
CA ALA A 10 24.78 -0.07 -10.05
C ALA A 10 25.41 0.96 -11.02
N GLY A 11 26.20 1.88 -10.46
CA GLY A 11 26.99 2.82 -11.23
C GLY A 11 28.12 2.13 -12.00
N GLY A 12 28.40 2.63 -13.21
CA GLY A 12 29.49 2.10 -14.04
C GLY A 12 30.86 2.33 -13.40
N LYS A 13 31.81 1.41 -13.61
CA LYS A 13 33.20 1.63 -13.18
C LYS A 13 33.82 2.77 -13.98
N GLY A 14 34.66 3.57 -13.33
CA GLY A 14 35.52 4.53 -13.99
C GLY A 14 36.61 3.82 -14.79
N GLY A 15 37.03 4.41 -15.91
CA GLY A 15 38.11 3.87 -16.73
C GLY A 15 39.48 4.10 -16.07
N ASP A 16 40.41 3.18 -16.25
CA ASP A 16 41.78 3.37 -15.77
C ASP A 16 42.49 4.49 -16.56
N GLY A 17 43.40 5.18 -15.89
CA GLY A 17 44.29 6.16 -16.50
C GLY A 17 45.30 5.49 -17.45
N GLY A 18 45.89 6.28 -18.35
CA GLY A 18 46.87 5.77 -19.30
C GLY A 18 48.16 5.31 -18.62
N ALA A 19 48.81 4.31 -19.20
CA ALA A 19 50.04 3.74 -18.64
C ALA A 19 51.20 4.76 -18.53
N GLN A 20 51.19 5.79 -19.36
CA GLN A 20 52.24 6.82 -19.43
C GLN A 20 51.83 8.12 -18.72
N ALA A 21 50.54 8.42 -18.66
CA ALA A 21 49.98 9.60 -18.01
C ALA A 21 48.44 9.48 -17.91
N GLY A 22 47.87 10.15 -16.92
CA GLY A 22 46.42 10.30 -16.74
C GLY A 22 45.91 9.70 -15.44
N ASP A 23 44.98 10.43 -14.83
CA ASP A 23 44.24 9.97 -13.65
C ASP A 23 43.23 8.88 -14.03
N GLY A 24 42.85 8.07 -13.04
CA GLY A 24 41.71 7.18 -13.18
C GLY A 24 40.41 7.98 -13.29
N GLY A 25 39.51 7.56 -14.16
CA GLY A 25 38.17 8.15 -14.29
C GLY A 25 37.32 7.88 -13.04
N ALA A 26 36.46 8.83 -12.69
CA ALA A 26 35.50 8.62 -11.60
C ALA A 26 34.50 7.51 -11.95
N GLY A 27 34.05 6.77 -10.93
CA GLY A 27 32.94 5.84 -11.05
C GLY A 27 31.61 6.57 -11.22
N GLY A 28 30.69 5.98 -11.99
CA GLY A 28 29.35 6.51 -12.20
C GLY A 28 28.49 6.42 -10.94
N ALA A 29 27.49 7.29 -10.82
CA ALA A 29 26.53 7.22 -9.71
C ALA A 29 25.63 5.98 -9.82
N GLY A 30 25.20 5.47 -8.67
CA GLY A 30 24.18 4.44 -8.60
C GLY A 30 22.80 4.99 -8.98
N GLY A 31 22.00 4.15 -9.64
CA GLY A 31 20.63 4.46 -10.03
C GLY A 31 19.68 4.51 -8.83
N LYS A 32 18.62 5.32 -8.95
CA LYS A 32 17.57 5.39 -7.93
C LYS A 32 16.73 4.12 -7.90
N GLY A 33 16.34 3.66 -6.72
CA GLY A 33 15.33 2.64 -6.54
C GLY A 33 13.92 3.11 -6.96
N GLY A 34 13.14 2.22 -7.55
CA GLY A 34 11.75 2.47 -7.93
C GLY A 34 10.84 2.59 -6.70
N ASN A 35 9.79 3.38 -6.79
CA ASN A 35 8.80 3.46 -5.72
C ASN A 35 7.97 2.17 -5.64
N GLY A 36 7.53 1.81 -4.43
CA GLY A 36 6.53 0.77 -4.23
C GLY A 36 5.16 1.23 -4.72
N GLY A 37 4.39 0.30 -5.27
CA GLY A 37 3.02 0.54 -5.70
C GLY A 37 2.07 0.71 -4.51
N ASN A 38 0.99 1.46 -4.70
CA ASN A 38 -0.03 1.63 -3.67
C ASN A 38 -0.84 0.34 -3.47
N GLY A 39 -1.30 0.13 -2.25
CA GLY A 39 -2.28 -0.89 -1.91
C GLY A 39 -3.65 -0.55 -2.49
N ALA A 40 -4.36 -1.55 -3.00
CA ALA A 40 -5.71 -1.39 -3.51
C ALA A 40 -6.70 -1.09 -2.38
N THR A 41 -7.73 -0.29 -2.67
CA THR A 41 -8.88 -0.14 -1.78
C THR A 41 -9.64 -1.46 -1.67
N GLY A 42 -10.10 -1.78 -0.48
CA GLY A 42 -10.98 -2.93 -0.25
C GLY A 42 -12.33 -2.73 -0.90
N ALA A 43 -12.94 -3.82 -1.39
CA ALA A 43 -14.27 -3.75 -2.01
C ALA A 43 -15.33 -3.37 -0.97
N THR A 44 -16.29 -2.53 -1.35
CA THR A 44 -17.48 -2.31 -0.51
C THR A 44 -18.29 -3.59 -0.41
N GLY A 45 -18.79 -3.89 0.80
CA GLY A 45 -19.72 -4.97 1.05
C GLY A 45 -21.04 -4.77 0.32
N LEU A 46 -21.68 -5.86 -0.05
CA LEU A 46 -23.00 -5.83 -0.69
C LEU A 46 -24.07 -5.64 0.37
N ASN A 47 -25.09 -4.86 0.04
CA ASN A 47 -26.29 -4.79 0.86
C ASN A 47 -26.99 -6.17 0.88
N GLY A 48 -27.70 -6.46 1.96
CA GLY A 48 -28.51 -7.66 2.07
C GLY A 48 -29.49 -7.78 0.92
N LEU A 49 -29.51 -8.95 0.28
CA LEU A 49 -30.40 -9.25 -0.83
C LEU A 49 -31.56 -10.12 -0.33
N GLY A 50 -32.75 -9.53 -0.28
CA GLY A 50 -33.95 -10.18 0.25
C GLY A 50 -34.29 -9.71 1.66
N ALA A 51 -35.54 -9.93 2.08
CA ALA A 51 -36.02 -9.41 3.35
C ALA A 51 -35.26 -10.02 4.53
N GLY A 52 -34.83 -9.17 5.46
CA GLY A 52 -34.07 -9.56 6.65
C GLY A 52 -32.64 -10.03 6.39
N ALA A 53 -32.16 -10.01 5.14
CA ALA A 53 -30.81 -10.44 4.81
C ALA A 53 -29.75 -9.47 5.37
N ASP A 54 -28.68 -10.00 5.91
CA ASP A 54 -27.53 -9.22 6.38
C ASP A 54 -26.77 -8.60 5.19
N GLY A 55 -26.24 -7.40 5.40
CA GLY A 55 -25.21 -6.84 4.53
C GLY A 55 -23.89 -7.57 4.73
N THR A 56 -23.08 -7.67 3.68
CA THR A 56 -21.77 -8.34 3.77
C THR A 56 -20.71 -7.39 4.28
N ASP A 57 -19.67 -7.92 4.90
CA ASP A 57 -18.51 -7.13 5.32
C ASP A 57 -17.80 -6.48 4.11
N GLY A 58 -17.17 -5.34 4.37
CA GLY A 58 -16.25 -4.68 3.46
C GLY A 58 -14.92 -5.41 3.38
N GLY A 59 -14.34 -5.43 2.17
CA GLY A 59 -13.04 -6.01 1.90
C GLY A 59 -11.91 -5.23 2.57
N LYS A 60 -10.82 -5.92 2.90
CA LYS A 60 -9.62 -5.29 3.46
C LYS A 60 -8.89 -4.45 2.41
N GLY A 61 -8.37 -3.31 2.83
CA GLY A 61 -7.41 -2.53 2.05
C GLY A 61 -6.09 -3.30 1.90
N GLY A 62 -5.52 -3.27 0.70
CA GLY A 62 -4.22 -3.88 0.44
C GLY A 62 -3.08 -3.10 1.07
N ASN A 63 -2.01 -3.77 1.47
CA ASN A 63 -0.79 -3.08 1.89
C ASN A 63 -0.11 -2.41 0.70
N GLY A 64 0.59 -1.30 0.95
CA GLY A 64 1.50 -0.69 -0.02
C GLY A 64 2.76 -1.53 -0.21
N GLY A 65 3.31 -1.51 -1.42
CA GLY A 65 4.55 -2.19 -1.75
C GLY A 65 5.76 -1.48 -1.15
N ALA A 66 6.82 -2.22 -0.85
CA ALA A 66 8.08 -1.61 -0.44
C ALA A 66 8.74 -0.86 -1.60
N GLY A 67 9.44 0.23 -1.31
CA GLY A 67 10.32 0.88 -2.28
C GLY A 67 11.55 0.02 -2.57
N GLY A 68 12.07 0.12 -3.80
CA GLY A 68 13.29 -0.56 -4.21
C GLY A 68 14.53 0.12 -3.63
N GLY A 69 15.57 -0.67 -3.34
CA GLY A 69 16.85 -0.11 -2.90
C GLY A 69 17.54 0.70 -4.00
N GLY A 70 18.30 1.71 -3.62
CA GLY A 70 19.17 2.44 -4.54
C GLY A 70 20.38 1.61 -4.95
N GLY A 71 20.88 1.83 -6.16
CA GLY A 71 22.07 1.15 -6.66
C GLY A 71 23.35 1.68 -6.02
N ALA A 72 24.35 0.82 -5.88
CA ALA A 72 25.67 1.26 -5.42
C ALA A 72 26.35 2.16 -6.47
N GLY A 73 27.13 3.13 -6.03
CA GLY A 73 28.03 3.89 -6.90
C GLY A 73 29.15 3.01 -7.46
N GLY A 74 29.58 3.31 -8.68
CA GLY A 74 30.66 2.59 -9.34
C GLY A 74 32.00 2.89 -8.71
N GLN A 75 32.92 1.92 -8.75
CA GLN A 75 34.32 2.17 -8.35
C GLN A 75 34.98 3.12 -9.34
N GLY A 76 35.87 4.00 -8.86
CA GLY A 76 36.73 4.76 -9.77
C GLY A 76 37.83 3.89 -10.38
N GLY A 77 38.33 4.32 -11.53
CA GLY A 77 39.45 3.67 -12.23
C GLY A 77 40.78 3.93 -11.55
N LYS A 78 41.79 3.13 -11.86
CA LYS A 78 43.15 3.28 -11.31
C LYS A 78 43.98 4.25 -12.12
N ALA A 79 44.78 5.08 -11.47
CA ALA A 79 45.92 5.73 -12.14
C ALA A 79 47.07 4.73 -12.23
N LEU A 80 47.56 4.48 -13.45
CA LEU A 80 48.66 3.54 -13.67
C LEU A 80 50.03 4.23 -13.62
N ALA A 81 50.08 5.54 -13.83
CA ALA A 81 51.29 6.35 -13.74
C ALA A 81 51.50 6.90 -12.30
N ALA A 82 52.73 6.84 -11.79
CA ALA A 82 53.06 7.07 -10.38
C ALA A 82 52.77 8.50 -9.85
N THR A 83 52.59 9.48 -10.73
CA THR A 83 52.30 10.88 -10.37
C THR A 83 50.82 11.24 -10.47
N HIS A 84 49.96 10.26 -10.76
CA HIS A 84 48.53 10.44 -11.02
C HIS A 84 47.67 9.74 -9.98
N GLN A 85 46.39 10.13 -9.91
CA GLN A 85 45.48 9.71 -8.85
C GLN A 85 44.39 8.76 -9.35
N ASP A 86 44.02 7.80 -8.51
CA ASP A 86 42.85 6.96 -8.73
C ASP A 86 41.58 7.82 -8.81
N GLY A 87 40.66 7.39 -9.67
CA GLY A 87 39.33 7.98 -9.74
C GLY A 87 38.56 7.74 -8.46
N SER A 88 37.71 8.71 -8.11
CA SER A 88 36.79 8.57 -6.98
C SER A 88 35.68 7.57 -7.28
N MET A 89 35.19 6.88 -6.24
CA MET A 89 33.94 6.12 -6.32
C MET A 89 32.76 7.06 -6.62
N GLY A 90 31.79 6.60 -7.40
CA GLY A 90 30.53 7.30 -7.61
C GLY A 90 29.66 7.33 -6.34
N ALA A 91 28.74 8.29 -6.28
CA ALA A 91 27.74 8.33 -5.22
C ALA A 91 26.74 7.17 -5.34
N GLY A 92 26.17 6.72 -4.22
CA GLY A 92 25.09 5.75 -4.22
C GLY A 92 23.77 6.37 -4.66
N GLY A 93 22.92 5.59 -5.31
CA GLY A 93 21.59 6.01 -5.71
C GLY A 93 20.65 6.06 -4.51
N ALA A 94 19.67 6.97 -4.50
CA ALA A 94 18.65 7.01 -3.46
C ALA A 94 17.72 5.79 -3.54
N GLY A 95 17.17 5.36 -2.40
CA GLY A 95 16.09 4.38 -2.35
C GLY A 95 14.77 4.95 -2.91
N GLY A 96 13.89 4.05 -3.32
CA GLY A 96 12.53 4.39 -3.71
C GLY A 96 11.61 4.52 -2.50
N ASN A 97 10.58 5.35 -2.60
CA ASN A 97 9.59 5.46 -1.51
C ASN A 97 8.70 4.21 -1.46
N GLY A 98 8.23 3.85 -0.27
CA GLY A 98 7.18 2.85 -0.12
C GLY A 98 5.84 3.35 -0.66
N GLY A 99 5.02 2.44 -1.19
CA GLY A 99 3.67 2.74 -1.62
C GLY A 99 2.71 2.92 -0.44
N ALA A 100 1.66 3.71 -0.62
CA ALA A 100 0.65 3.91 0.42
C ALA A 100 -0.17 2.62 0.64
N GLY A 101 -0.67 2.41 1.86
CA GLY A 101 -1.69 1.40 2.14
C GLY A 101 -3.04 1.81 1.56
N GLY A 102 -3.84 0.84 1.10
CA GLY A 102 -5.20 1.06 0.63
C GLY A 102 -6.19 1.20 1.78
N MET A 103 -7.29 1.92 1.55
CA MET A 103 -8.40 1.99 2.53
C MET A 103 -9.15 0.65 2.58
N GLY A 104 -9.75 0.33 3.72
CA GLY A 104 -10.73 -0.75 3.80
C GLY A 104 -12.02 -0.34 3.06
N GLY A 105 -12.76 -1.32 2.55
CA GLY A 105 -14.08 -1.08 1.98
C GLY A 105 -15.13 -0.95 3.07
N ASP A 106 -16.18 -0.17 2.83
CA ASP A 106 -17.30 -0.08 3.76
C ASP A 106 -18.10 -1.40 3.79
N GLY A 107 -18.74 -1.72 4.91
CA GLY A 107 -19.70 -2.81 5.01
C GLY A 107 -21.03 -2.49 4.33
N GLY A 108 -21.71 -3.51 3.82
CA GLY A 108 -23.03 -3.37 3.21
C GLY A 108 -24.13 -3.20 4.25
N ASN A 109 -25.22 -2.56 3.86
CA ASN A 109 -26.37 -2.37 4.75
C ASN A 109 -27.22 -3.64 4.83
N GLY A 110 -27.78 -3.92 6.00
CA GLY A 110 -28.78 -4.95 6.18
C GLY A 110 -30.11 -4.59 5.50
N ALA A 111 -30.82 -5.61 5.02
CA ALA A 111 -32.10 -5.43 4.35
C ALA A 111 -33.26 -5.32 5.36
N LYS A 112 -34.34 -4.68 4.94
CA LYS A 112 -35.56 -4.55 5.76
C LYS A 112 -36.20 -5.93 5.99
N GLY A 113 -36.67 -6.19 7.21
CA GLY A 113 -37.48 -7.38 7.52
C GLY A 113 -38.89 -7.33 6.93
N THR A 114 -39.52 -8.49 6.74
CA THR A 114 -40.94 -8.59 6.36
C THR A 114 -41.64 -9.72 7.11
N PHE A 115 -42.94 -9.56 7.35
CA PHE A 115 -43.82 -10.65 7.78
C PHE A 115 -44.46 -11.39 6.59
N ASP A 116 -44.28 -10.88 5.37
CA ASP A 116 -44.80 -11.51 4.17
C ASP A 116 -44.19 -12.89 3.96
N ASN A 117 -44.97 -13.81 3.38
CA ASN A 117 -44.55 -15.18 3.06
C ASN A 117 -43.97 -15.95 4.26
N GLY A 118 -44.40 -15.63 5.49
CA GLY A 118 -43.94 -16.28 6.71
C GLY A 118 -42.61 -15.76 7.26
N GLY A 119 -42.15 -14.59 6.81
CA GLY A 119 -40.98 -13.93 7.39
C GLY A 119 -41.18 -13.54 8.85
N ASP A 120 -40.09 -13.45 9.61
CA ASP A 120 -40.09 -13.15 11.05
C ASP A 120 -40.13 -11.64 11.35
N GLY A 121 -40.15 -10.81 10.30
CA GLY A 121 -40.15 -9.36 10.39
C GLY A 121 -38.83 -8.74 10.83
N VAL A 122 -37.77 -9.51 11.08
CA VAL A 122 -36.50 -8.97 11.59
C VAL A 122 -35.69 -8.37 10.44
N GLY A 123 -35.15 -7.17 10.65
CA GLY A 123 -34.21 -6.54 9.72
C GLY A 123 -32.83 -7.19 9.81
N GLY A 124 -32.15 -7.31 8.67
CA GLY A 124 -30.79 -7.85 8.62
C GLY A 124 -29.78 -6.90 9.25
N ASN A 125 -28.68 -7.42 9.76
CA ASN A 125 -27.58 -6.63 10.28
C ASN A 125 -26.79 -5.97 9.14
N GLY A 126 -26.15 -4.84 9.42
CA GLY A 126 -25.15 -4.27 8.55
C GLY A 126 -23.84 -5.05 8.65
N GLY A 127 -23.12 -5.16 7.53
CA GLY A 127 -21.79 -5.73 7.49
C GLY A 127 -20.77 -4.81 8.13
N ASN A 128 -19.67 -5.36 8.64
CA ASN A 128 -18.57 -4.57 9.18
C ASN A 128 -17.74 -3.94 8.06
N GLY A 129 -17.10 -2.82 8.34
CA GLY A 129 -16.08 -2.24 7.50
C GLY A 129 -14.81 -3.09 7.44
N GLY A 130 -14.11 -3.01 6.32
CA GLY A 130 -12.85 -3.67 6.11
C GLY A 130 -11.70 -2.96 6.83
N SER A 131 -10.70 -3.71 7.29
CA SER A 131 -9.48 -3.13 7.83
C SER A 131 -8.68 -2.41 6.74
N ARG A 132 -8.04 -1.29 7.09
CA ARG A 132 -7.06 -0.61 6.24
C ARG A 132 -5.78 -1.41 5.99
N GLY A 133 -5.15 -1.13 4.86
CA GLY A 133 -3.78 -1.57 4.56
C GLY A 133 -2.73 -0.73 5.28
N ILE A 134 -1.52 -1.27 5.38
CA ILE A 134 -0.34 -0.59 5.92
C ILE A 134 0.51 -0.05 4.76
N GLY A 135 1.07 1.15 4.93
CA GLY A 135 2.03 1.72 3.98
C GLY A 135 3.34 0.92 3.95
N GLY A 136 3.88 0.74 2.74
CA GLY A 136 5.10 0.00 2.50
C GLY A 136 6.33 0.70 3.07
N ALA A 137 7.39 -0.07 3.37
CA ALA A 137 8.67 0.50 3.76
C ALA A 137 9.30 1.27 2.58
N GLY A 138 10.10 2.30 2.88
CA GLY A 138 11.00 2.88 1.89
C GLY A 138 12.16 1.95 1.59
N GLY A 139 12.73 2.06 0.40
CA GLY A 139 13.94 1.35 0.01
C GLY A 139 15.18 2.01 0.62
N ILE A 140 16.19 1.21 0.92
CA ILE A 140 17.46 1.70 1.45
C ILE A 140 18.28 2.36 0.34
N GLY A 141 18.97 3.45 0.63
CA GLY A 141 19.89 4.09 -0.30
C GLY A 141 21.11 3.21 -0.60
N GLY A 142 21.65 3.33 -1.81
CA GLY A 142 22.84 2.61 -2.24
C GLY A 142 24.11 3.15 -1.59
N ALA A 143 25.12 2.29 -1.42
CA ALA A 143 26.45 2.71 -0.97
C ALA A 143 27.20 3.48 -2.07
N GLY A 144 28.13 4.34 -1.70
CA GLY A 144 28.99 5.07 -2.63
C GLY A 144 29.90 6.05 -1.90
N SER A 145 30.59 6.91 -2.65
CA SER A 145 31.36 8.02 -2.06
C SER A 145 30.50 8.95 -1.19
N THR A 146 29.21 9.02 -1.49
CA THR A 146 28.17 9.45 -0.58
C THR A 146 27.05 8.41 -0.64
N ALA A 147 26.55 7.98 0.52
CA ALA A 147 25.41 7.07 0.57
C ALA A 147 24.17 7.74 0.00
N GLY A 148 23.38 6.98 -0.76
CA GLY A 148 22.06 7.43 -1.19
C GLY A 148 21.15 7.62 0.02
N ALA A 149 20.20 8.55 -0.10
CA ALA A 149 19.16 8.70 0.91
C ALA A 149 18.21 7.50 0.88
N ASP A 150 17.71 7.10 2.05
CA ASP A 150 16.62 6.14 2.16
C ASP A 150 15.32 6.74 1.64
N GLY A 151 14.48 5.88 1.05
CA GLY A 151 13.13 6.23 0.66
C GLY A 151 12.24 6.44 1.87
N ALA A 152 11.24 7.29 1.72
CA ALA A 152 10.22 7.47 2.74
C ALA A 152 9.32 6.24 2.85
N ARG A 153 8.81 5.99 4.06
CA ARG A 153 7.73 5.02 4.25
C ARG A 153 6.46 5.53 3.56
N GLY A 154 5.71 4.62 2.94
CA GLY A 154 4.40 4.91 2.40
C GLY A 154 3.39 5.28 3.49
N ALA A 155 2.44 6.13 3.14
CA ALA A 155 1.38 6.55 4.05
C ALA A 155 0.54 5.34 4.48
N THR A 156 0.15 5.33 5.76
CA THR A 156 -0.80 4.36 6.30
C THR A 156 -2.09 5.11 6.59
N PRO A 157 -3.24 4.71 5.99
CA PRO A 157 -4.53 5.28 6.34
C PRO A 157 -4.77 5.26 7.85
N THR A 158 -5.55 6.20 8.37
CA THR A 158 -5.81 6.27 9.82
C THR A 158 -6.97 5.38 10.26
N SER A 159 -7.92 5.10 9.37
CA SER A 159 -9.12 4.28 9.63
C SER A 159 -9.33 3.20 8.56
N GLY A 160 -10.10 2.17 8.92
CA GLY A 160 -10.69 1.19 7.98
C GLY A 160 -11.89 1.76 7.23
N GLY A 161 -12.66 0.87 6.61
CA GLY A 161 -13.98 1.20 6.05
C GLY A 161 -15.02 1.34 7.16
N ASN A 162 -16.11 2.01 6.87
CA ASN A 162 -17.22 2.16 7.81
C ASN A 162 -18.06 0.88 7.87
N GLY A 163 -18.72 0.63 8.99
CA GLY A 163 -19.77 -0.39 9.06
C GLY A 163 -21.02 0.01 8.30
N GLY A 164 -21.74 -0.97 7.76
CA GLY A 164 -23.05 -0.80 7.16
C GLY A 164 -24.14 -0.60 8.20
N THR A 165 -25.23 0.04 7.82
CA THR A 165 -26.39 0.21 8.70
C THR A 165 -27.18 -1.08 8.83
N GLY A 166 -27.75 -1.34 9.99
CA GLY A 166 -28.76 -2.39 10.14
C GLY A 166 -30.03 -2.06 9.35
N GLY A 167 -30.69 -3.10 8.85
CA GLY A 167 -31.98 -3.02 8.19
C GLY A 167 -33.10 -2.76 9.19
N ASN A 168 -34.12 -2.03 8.76
CA ASN A 168 -35.30 -1.81 9.60
C ASN A 168 -36.09 -3.11 9.78
N GLY A 169 -36.78 -3.24 10.91
CA GLY A 169 -37.77 -4.30 11.06
C GLY A 169 -39.01 -4.07 10.18
N ALA A 170 -39.84 -5.10 10.07
CA ALA A 170 -41.12 -5.03 9.39
C ALA A 170 -42.08 -4.10 10.12
N ASN A 171 -42.98 -3.44 9.38
CA ASN A 171 -44.06 -2.70 10.00
C ASN A 171 -45.07 -3.69 10.61
N ALA A 172 -45.82 -3.25 11.63
CA ALA A 172 -46.95 -4.03 12.12
C ALA A 172 -47.99 -4.24 11.01
N THR A 173 -48.60 -5.43 10.95
CA THR A 173 -49.62 -5.77 9.95
C THR A 173 -51.04 -5.35 10.34
N VAL A 174 -51.25 -4.98 11.61
CA VAL A 174 -52.53 -4.51 12.16
C VAL A 174 -52.32 -3.27 13.03
N ALA A 175 -53.35 -2.43 13.11
CA ALA A 175 -53.31 -1.22 13.95
C ALA A 175 -53.12 -1.59 15.43
N GLY A 176 -52.14 -0.95 16.09
CA GLY A 176 -51.77 -1.25 17.47
C GLY A 176 -50.90 -2.49 17.67
N GLY A 177 -50.57 -3.23 16.60
CA GLY A 177 -49.65 -4.37 16.65
C GLY A 177 -48.19 -3.94 16.75
N ALA A 178 -47.33 -4.86 17.20
CA ALA A 178 -45.88 -4.67 17.19
C ALA A 178 -45.30 -4.91 15.79
N GLY A 179 -44.36 -4.06 15.38
CA GLY A 179 -43.51 -4.32 14.22
C GLY A 179 -42.39 -5.32 14.55
N GLY A 180 -41.64 -5.72 13.52
CA GLY A 180 -40.43 -6.51 13.69
C GLY A 180 -39.27 -5.68 14.22
N ALA A 181 -38.27 -6.35 14.79
CA ALA A 181 -37.06 -5.70 15.28
C ALA A 181 -36.15 -5.28 14.12
N GLY A 182 -35.44 -4.15 14.26
CA GLY A 182 -34.36 -3.79 13.34
C GLY A 182 -33.10 -4.62 13.57
N GLY A 183 -32.28 -4.72 12.53
CA GLY A 183 -30.94 -5.28 12.60
C GLY A 183 -29.94 -4.30 13.21
N LYS A 184 -28.81 -4.83 13.68
CA LYS A 184 -27.71 -4.04 14.23
C LYS A 184 -26.90 -3.41 13.09
N GLY A 185 -26.28 -2.26 13.35
CA GLY A 185 -25.22 -1.74 12.47
C GLY A 185 -23.95 -2.57 12.57
N GLY A 186 -23.14 -2.55 11.52
CA GLY A 186 -21.80 -3.11 11.51
C GLY A 186 -20.78 -2.18 12.17
N ASN A 187 -19.66 -2.75 12.59
CA ASN A 187 -18.52 -1.98 13.10
C ASN A 187 -17.69 -1.39 11.95
N GLY A 188 -16.93 -0.31 12.21
CA GLY A 188 -15.92 0.23 11.28
C GLY A 188 -14.48 -0.08 11.71
#